data_AF-A0A7K1B7H6-F1
#
_entry.id   AF-A0A7K1B7H6-F1
#
_cell.length_a   1.000
_cell.length_b   1.000
_cell.length_c   1.000
_cell.angle_alpha   90.00
_cell.angle_beta   90.00
_cell.angle_gamma   90.00
#
_symmetry.space_group_name_H-M   'P 1'
#
loop_
_entity.id
_entity.type
_entity.pdbx_description
1 polymer ?
#
loop_
_entity_poly.entity_id
_entity_poly.type
_entity_poly.pdbx_seq_one_letter_code
_entity_poly.pdbx_strand_id
1 'polypeptide(L)'
;MSSQTIRFEVNPSASSYVTTHPPTRPTRQPWRSGTTWVTADVASFAEIRFAESGPSASSTRDFLTEPAWRAYVRARLAALDRTGRIKDGYPPLETLMGAWRVAHRVLGQSGRTPSVLPGEDRTVEFVWNRDGWHIELEIGDGHEPPYIWARRVDDETDVVSGDLDEHEGFLKDVLGATD
;
A
#
# COMPACT_ATOMS: atom_id res chain seq x y z
N MET A 1 -55.28 -22.54 6.94
CA MET A 1 -54.45 -21.37 6.62
C MET A 1 -54.20 -20.65 7.94
N SER A 2 -53.01 -20.80 8.52
CA SER A 2 -52.68 -20.26 9.85
C SER A 2 -51.53 -19.28 9.71
N SER A 3 -51.77 -18.02 10.04
CA SER A 3 -50.74 -16.98 10.09
C SER A 3 -50.21 -16.88 11.51
N GLN A 4 -48.90 -17.05 11.70
CA GLN A 4 -48.21 -16.72 12.95
C GLN A 4 -47.54 -15.36 12.82
N THR A 5 -47.90 -14.43 13.70
CA THR A 5 -47.24 -13.14 13.88
C THR A 5 -46.21 -13.29 14.99
N ILE A 6 -44.93 -13.10 14.67
CA ILE A 6 -43.82 -13.10 15.65
C ILE A 6 -43.57 -11.66 16.09
N ARG A 7 -43.58 -11.42 17.40
CA ARG A 7 -43.29 -10.13 18.03
C ARG A 7 -41.92 -10.23 18.70
N PHE A 8 -41.02 -9.30 18.40
CA PHE A 8 -39.70 -9.23 19.03
C PHE A 8 -39.76 -8.20 20.17
N GLU A 9 -39.46 -8.64 21.39
CA GLU A 9 -39.11 -7.76 22.50
C GLU A 9 -37.60 -7.51 22.48
N VAL A 10 -37.20 -6.24 22.52
CA VAL A 10 -35.79 -5.83 22.61
C VAL A 10 -35.47 -5.61 24.08
N ASN A 11 -34.53 -6.38 24.62
CA ASN A 11 -34.06 -6.28 25.99
C ASN A 11 -32.89 -5.29 26.08
N PRO A 12 -33.00 -4.13 26.75
CA PRO A 12 -31.94 -3.13 26.81
C PRO A 12 -31.06 -3.37 28.04
N SER A 13 -30.28 -4.44 28.07
CA SER A 13 -29.24 -4.65 29.09
C SER A 13 -28.25 -5.73 28.66
N ALA A 14 -27.31 -5.38 27.79
CA ALA A 14 -26.07 -6.12 27.61
C ALA A 14 -24.97 -5.15 27.17
N SER A 15 -24.35 -4.50 28.16
CA SER A 15 -23.04 -3.87 28.00
C SER A 15 -22.05 -4.98 27.64
N SER A 16 -21.64 -5.03 26.37
CA SER A 16 -20.59 -5.92 25.90
C SER A 16 -19.36 -5.07 25.64
N TYR A 17 -18.36 -5.22 26.52
CA TYR A 17 -17.00 -4.82 26.22
C TYR A 17 -16.54 -5.64 25.02
N VAL A 18 -16.50 -5.03 23.85
CA VAL A 18 -15.79 -5.57 22.70
C VAL A 18 -14.31 -5.37 22.99
N THR A 19 -13.66 -6.41 23.52
CA THR A 19 -12.20 -6.52 23.44
C THR A 19 -11.88 -6.89 22.00
N THR A 20 -11.62 -5.87 21.17
CA THR A 20 -11.00 -6.08 19.85
C THR A 20 -9.59 -6.59 20.10
N HIS A 21 -9.40 -7.90 20.04
CA HIS A 21 -8.06 -8.44 19.82
C HIS A 21 -7.58 -7.93 18.46
N PRO A 22 -6.40 -7.29 18.36
CA PRO A 22 -5.84 -6.95 17.06
C PRO A 22 -5.70 -8.23 16.23
N PRO A 23 -5.96 -8.19 14.91
CA PRO A 23 -5.75 -9.35 14.05
C PRO A 23 -4.30 -9.79 14.21
N THR A 24 -4.12 -11.02 14.68
CA THR A 24 -2.79 -11.60 14.81
C THR A 24 -2.27 -11.82 13.40
N ARG A 25 -1.25 -11.05 12.99
CA ARG A 25 -0.54 -11.29 11.73
C ARG A 25 -0.15 -12.77 11.69
N PRO A 26 -0.61 -13.57 10.71
CA PRO A 26 -0.20 -14.97 10.63
C PRO A 26 1.32 -15.00 10.50
N THR A 27 1.95 -15.89 11.26
CA THR A 27 3.40 -16.08 11.32
C THR A 27 3.92 -16.46 9.92
N ARG A 28 4.28 -15.47 9.10
CA ARG A 28 4.90 -15.70 7.80
C ARG A 28 6.36 -16.07 8.02
N GLN A 29 6.72 -17.24 7.48
CA GLN A 29 8.09 -17.74 7.49
C GLN A 29 9.07 -16.69 6.96
N PRO A 30 10.28 -16.64 7.53
CA PRO A 30 11.26 -15.69 7.08
C PRO A 30 11.95 -16.23 5.80
N TRP A 31 12.26 -15.31 4.88
CA TRP A 31 13.13 -15.45 3.72
C TRP A 31 12.72 -16.43 2.58
N ARG A 32 12.31 -15.86 1.44
CA ARG A 32 12.78 -16.32 0.13
C ARG A 32 13.48 -15.19 -0.61
N SER A 33 14.79 -15.12 -0.37
CA SER A 33 15.76 -14.40 -1.19
C SER A 33 15.76 -14.99 -2.60
N GLY A 34 15.05 -14.35 -3.51
CA GLY A 34 15.02 -14.67 -4.93
C GLY A 34 14.92 -13.39 -5.75
N THR A 35 15.76 -12.40 -5.44
CA THR A 35 15.78 -11.12 -6.15
C THR A 35 16.51 -11.29 -7.49
N THR A 36 15.75 -11.56 -8.55
CA THR A 36 16.25 -11.37 -9.91
C THR A 36 16.11 -9.90 -10.27
N TRP A 37 17.22 -9.20 -10.48
CA TRP A 37 17.22 -7.82 -10.96
C TRP A 37 16.77 -7.81 -12.42
N VAL A 38 15.53 -7.36 -12.66
CA VAL A 38 15.06 -7.05 -14.01
C VAL A 38 15.24 -5.56 -14.24
N THR A 39 16.22 -5.19 -15.07
CA THR A 39 16.34 -3.83 -15.61
C THR A 39 15.20 -3.64 -16.61
N ALA A 40 14.21 -2.83 -16.25
CA ALA A 40 13.02 -2.63 -17.07
C ALA A 40 13.01 -1.21 -17.65
N ASP A 41 12.88 -1.15 -18.99
CA ASP A 41 12.60 0.06 -19.75
C ASP A 41 11.20 0.62 -19.35
N VAL A 42 11.09 1.94 -19.22
CA VAL A 42 10.08 2.67 -18.44
C VAL A 42 8.84 3.07 -19.27
N ALA A 43 8.82 2.76 -20.57
CA ALA A 43 7.86 3.38 -21.50
C ALA A 43 6.37 2.95 -21.35
N SER A 44 6.05 1.74 -20.88
CA SER A 44 4.69 1.19 -21.04
C SER A 44 3.61 1.68 -20.06
N PHE A 45 3.96 2.37 -18.97
CA PHE A 45 2.95 2.86 -17.99
C PHE A 45 2.51 4.30 -18.25
N ALA A 46 3.19 5.02 -19.16
CA ALA A 46 2.82 6.38 -19.55
C ALA A 46 1.57 6.43 -20.45
N GLU A 47 1.28 5.36 -21.20
CA GLU A 47 0.19 5.35 -22.19
C GLU A 47 -1.20 5.11 -21.58
N ILE A 48 -1.29 4.61 -20.34
CA ILE A 48 -2.58 4.42 -19.68
C ILE A 48 -2.91 5.71 -18.90
N ARG A 49 -3.18 6.77 -19.66
CA ARG A 49 -3.77 8.07 -19.26
C ARG A 49 -2.89 9.06 -18.46
N PHE A 50 -1.74 9.45 -19.00
CA PHE A 50 -1.17 10.80 -18.79
C PHE A 50 -1.44 11.75 -19.99
N ALA A 51 -2.42 11.41 -20.84
CA ALA A 51 -2.73 12.11 -22.08
C ALA A 51 -3.72 13.30 -21.92
N GLU A 52 -3.52 14.16 -20.92
CA GLU A 52 -4.15 15.50 -20.91
C GLU A 52 -3.14 16.64 -21.10
N SER A 53 -1.86 16.35 -21.33
CA SER A 53 -0.92 17.40 -21.70
C SER A 53 0.15 16.82 -22.61
N GLY A 54 0.13 17.22 -23.88
CA GLY A 54 1.19 16.90 -24.83
C GLY A 54 2.56 17.41 -24.34
N PRO A 55 3.66 16.99 -24.99
CA PRO A 55 5.00 17.44 -24.63
C PRO A 55 5.19 18.91 -24.99
N SER A 56 4.73 19.81 -24.13
CA SER A 56 5.19 21.19 -24.10
C SER A 56 6.64 21.20 -23.61
N ALA A 57 7.47 22.07 -24.17
CA ALA A 57 8.89 22.24 -23.85
C ALA A 57 9.18 22.54 -22.35
N SER A 58 8.16 22.66 -21.50
CA SER A 58 8.26 22.67 -20.03
C SER A 58 8.60 21.30 -19.42
N SER A 59 8.29 20.18 -20.09
CA SER A 59 8.46 18.84 -19.51
C SER A 59 9.91 18.48 -19.17
N THR A 60 10.91 19.00 -19.89
CA THR A 60 12.32 18.68 -19.59
C THR A 60 12.84 19.37 -18.33
N ARG A 61 12.21 20.46 -17.89
CA ARG A 61 12.58 21.15 -16.64
C ARG A 61 11.94 20.50 -15.41
N ASP A 62 10.75 19.92 -15.56
CA ASP A 62 10.04 19.22 -14.47
C ASP A 62 10.67 17.86 -14.10
N PHE A 63 11.44 17.26 -15.02
CA PHE A 63 12.19 16.02 -14.73
C PHE A 63 13.34 16.22 -13.72
N LEU A 64 13.82 17.45 -13.53
CA LEU A 64 14.88 17.76 -12.56
C LEU A 64 14.33 18.08 -11.15
N THR A 65 13.01 18.15 -11.00
CA THR A 65 12.31 18.44 -9.75
C THR A 65 11.44 17.28 -9.25
N GLU A 66 11.37 16.17 -9.98
CA GLU A 66 10.59 15.02 -9.54
C GLU A 66 11.29 14.30 -8.36
N PRO A 67 10.60 14.03 -7.24
CA PRO A 67 11.17 13.24 -6.16
C PRO A 67 11.64 11.88 -6.65
N ALA A 68 12.84 11.45 -6.25
CA ALA A 68 13.44 10.20 -6.71
C ALA A 68 12.53 8.97 -6.48
N TRP A 69 11.76 8.98 -5.38
CA TRP A 69 10.80 7.92 -5.09
C TRP A 69 9.72 7.78 -6.17
N ARG A 70 9.29 8.88 -6.78
CA ARG A 70 8.15 8.94 -7.69
C ARG A 70 8.46 8.24 -9.01
N ALA A 71 9.63 8.53 -9.58
CA ALA A 71 10.13 7.83 -10.76
C ALA A 71 10.31 6.33 -10.50
N TYR A 72 10.88 5.98 -9.34
CA TYR A 72 11.09 4.59 -8.94
C TYR A 72 9.78 3.81 -8.78
N VAL A 73 8.83 4.32 -7.98
CA VAL A 73 7.55 3.66 -7.72
C VAL A 73 6.78 3.48 -9.03
N ARG A 74 6.76 4.49 -9.89
CA ARG A 74 6.12 4.40 -11.21
C ARG A 74 6.71 3.27 -12.04
N ALA A 75 8.03 3.19 -12.15
CA ALA A 75 8.71 2.15 -12.90
C ALA A 75 8.45 0.74 -12.34
N ARG A 76 8.33 0.60 -11.01
CA ARG A 76 8.03 -0.67 -10.37
C ARG A 76 6.58 -1.11 -10.58
N LEU A 77 5.62 -0.21 -10.42
CA LEU A 77 4.20 -0.52 -10.70
C LEU A 77 3.99 -0.90 -12.18
N ALA A 78 4.70 -0.23 -13.09
CA ALA A 78 4.75 -0.59 -14.51
C ALA A 78 5.26 -2.02 -14.75
N ALA A 79 6.30 -2.43 -14.02
CA ALA A 79 6.82 -3.79 -14.12
C ALA A 79 5.84 -4.82 -13.56
N LEU A 80 5.12 -4.50 -12.48
CA LEU A 80 4.07 -5.36 -11.94
C LEU A 80 2.90 -5.52 -12.92
N ASP A 81 2.42 -4.44 -13.55
CA ASP A 81 1.37 -4.50 -14.58
C ASP A 81 1.78 -5.44 -15.73
N ARG A 82 2.97 -5.23 -16.31
CA ARG A 82 3.46 -6.08 -17.40
C ARG A 82 3.55 -7.55 -17.00
N THR A 83 3.99 -7.83 -15.77
CA THR A 83 4.10 -9.20 -15.28
C THR A 83 2.72 -9.81 -15.03
N GLY A 84 1.79 -9.05 -14.46
CA GLY A 84 0.44 -9.53 -14.15
C GLY A 84 -0.44 -9.79 -15.37
N ARG A 85 -0.12 -9.19 -16.52
CA ARG A 85 -0.74 -9.55 -17.80
C ARG A 85 -0.37 -10.97 -18.28
N ILE A 86 0.69 -11.55 -17.72
CA ILE A 86 1.26 -12.84 -18.15
C ILE A 86 1.06 -13.91 -17.07
N LYS A 87 0.91 -13.53 -15.80
CA LYS A 87 0.87 -14.45 -14.67
C LYS A 87 -0.28 -14.14 -13.70
N ASP A 88 -1.10 -15.15 -13.44
CA ASP A 88 -2.16 -15.09 -12.44
C ASP A 88 -1.60 -14.83 -11.02
N GLY A 89 -2.41 -14.18 -10.18
CA GLY A 89 -2.05 -13.83 -8.81
C GLY A 89 -1.31 -12.49 -8.65
N TYR A 90 -1.04 -11.77 -9.75
CA TYR A 90 -0.50 -10.41 -9.68
C TYR A 90 -1.60 -9.35 -9.51
N PRO A 91 -1.23 -8.16 -8.99
CA PRO A 91 -2.17 -7.08 -8.75
C PRO A 91 -2.84 -6.59 -10.03
N PRO A 92 -4.18 -6.45 -10.07
CA PRO A 92 -4.86 -5.84 -11.19
C PRO A 92 -4.52 -4.36 -11.30
N LEU A 93 -4.81 -3.76 -12.46
CA LEU A 93 -4.54 -2.35 -12.73
C LEU A 93 -5.16 -1.42 -11.67
N GLU A 94 -6.36 -1.74 -11.17
CA GLU A 94 -7.05 -0.94 -10.14
C GLU A 94 -6.24 -0.86 -8.85
N THR A 95 -5.70 -1.99 -8.39
CA THR A 95 -4.79 -2.06 -7.24
C THR A 95 -3.51 -1.27 -7.47
N LEU A 96 -2.92 -1.34 -8.68
CA LEU A 96 -1.71 -0.57 -9.02
C LEU A 96 -1.99 0.94 -9.00
N MET A 97 -3.16 1.37 -9.48
CA MET A 97 -3.60 2.77 -9.41
C MET A 97 -3.89 3.19 -7.96
N GLY A 98 -4.43 2.30 -7.13
CA GLY A 98 -4.57 2.50 -5.68
C GLY A 98 -3.22 2.74 -5.02
N ALA A 99 -2.25 1.86 -5.27
CA ALA A 99 -0.90 1.96 -4.73
C ALA A 99 -0.21 3.26 -5.16
N TRP A 100 -0.37 3.70 -6.40
CA TRP A 100 0.15 4.98 -6.87
C TRP A 100 -0.43 6.17 -6.10
N ARG A 101 -1.75 6.19 -5.87
CA ARG A 101 -2.42 7.24 -5.08
C ARG A 101 -1.95 7.24 -3.63
N VAL A 102 -1.81 6.07 -3.02
CA VAL A 102 -1.32 5.92 -1.65
C VAL A 102 0.13 6.41 -1.54
N ALA A 103 1.01 6.02 -2.47
CA ALA A 103 2.40 6.52 -2.50
C ALA A 103 2.44 8.05 -2.52
N HIS A 104 1.60 8.65 -3.36
CA HIS A 104 1.46 10.10 -3.43
C HIS A 104 1.04 10.76 -2.12
N ARG A 105 0.07 10.16 -1.44
CA ARG A 105 -0.44 10.63 -0.16
C ARG A 105 0.62 10.55 0.95
N VAL A 106 1.33 9.44 1.06
CA VAL A 106 2.21 9.16 2.22
C VAL A 106 3.65 9.64 2.02
N LEU A 107 4.13 9.75 0.78
CA LEU A 107 5.53 10.13 0.51
C LEU A 107 5.71 11.63 0.25
N GLY A 108 4.69 12.38 -0.18
CA GLY A 108 4.84 13.81 -0.43
C GLY A 108 6.03 14.15 -1.34
N GLN A 109 6.71 15.27 -1.06
CA GLN A 109 7.87 15.71 -1.87
C GLN A 109 9.20 15.06 -1.44
N SER A 110 9.33 14.74 -0.15
CA SER A 110 10.59 14.33 0.48
C SER A 110 10.61 12.86 0.94
N GLY A 111 9.53 12.13 0.69
CA GLY A 111 9.33 10.78 1.19
C GLY A 111 10.37 9.80 0.71
N ARG A 112 10.67 8.85 1.59
CA ARG A 112 11.71 7.85 1.36
C ARG A 112 11.20 6.76 0.42
N THR A 113 12.02 6.40 -0.55
CA THR A 113 11.66 5.41 -1.56
C THR A 113 11.39 4.03 -0.94
N PRO A 114 10.20 3.45 -1.12
CA PRO A 114 9.90 2.08 -0.68
C PRO A 114 10.54 1.04 -1.60
N SER A 115 10.65 -0.19 -1.12
CA SER A 115 10.59 -1.35 -2.00
C SER A 115 9.14 -1.60 -2.44
N VAL A 116 8.93 -1.89 -3.73
CA VAL A 116 7.59 -2.15 -4.29
C VAL A 116 7.52 -3.59 -4.76
N LEU A 117 6.62 -4.35 -4.16
CA LEU A 117 6.46 -5.79 -4.33
C LEU A 117 5.00 -6.14 -4.66
N PRO A 118 4.76 -7.24 -5.40
CA PRO A 118 3.43 -7.86 -5.38
C PRO A 118 3.22 -8.49 -4.00
N GLY A 119 2.12 -8.16 -3.35
CA GLY A 119 1.67 -8.79 -2.12
C GLY A 119 0.78 -10.00 -2.40
N GLU A 120 0.23 -10.56 -1.34
CA GLU A 120 -0.76 -11.63 -1.45
C GLU A 120 -2.13 -11.14 -1.88
N ASP A 121 -3.01 -12.05 -2.28
CA ASP A 121 -4.38 -11.73 -2.70
C ASP A 121 -4.46 -10.59 -3.73
N ARG A 122 -3.43 -10.50 -4.58
CA ARG A 122 -3.30 -9.51 -5.65
C ARG A 122 -3.16 -8.08 -5.12
N THR A 123 -2.58 -7.87 -3.94
CA THR A 123 -2.26 -6.56 -3.36
C THR A 123 -0.89 -6.04 -3.82
N VAL A 124 -0.60 -4.76 -3.58
CA VAL A 124 0.75 -4.21 -3.66
C VAL A 124 1.26 -3.95 -2.26
N GLU A 125 2.51 -4.33 -2.00
CA GLU A 125 3.20 -4.02 -0.76
C GLU A 125 4.29 -2.96 -0.99
N PHE A 126 4.26 -1.92 -0.16
CA PHE A 126 5.38 -1.01 0.03
C PHE A 126 6.12 -1.35 1.31
N VAL A 127 7.43 -1.56 1.20
CA VAL A 127 8.27 -1.98 2.33
C VAL A 127 9.40 -0.99 2.57
N TRP A 128 9.57 -0.58 3.82
CA TRP A 128 10.68 0.24 4.29
C TRP A 128 11.43 -0.45 5.44
N ASN A 129 12.76 -0.31 5.43
CA ASN A 129 13.62 -0.63 6.57
C ASN A 129 14.39 0.65 6.91
N ARG A 130 13.98 1.38 7.94
CA ARG A 130 14.48 2.74 8.20
C ARG A 130 14.37 3.12 9.66
N ASP A 131 15.37 3.83 10.18
CA ASP A 131 15.34 4.45 11.51
C ASP A 131 14.95 3.47 12.64
N GLY A 132 15.38 2.22 12.50
CA GLY A 132 15.08 1.12 13.43
C GLY A 132 13.71 0.48 13.24
N TRP A 133 12.96 0.86 12.21
CA TRP A 133 11.64 0.31 11.87
C TRP A 133 11.70 -0.58 10.62
N HIS A 134 10.96 -1.67 10.69
CA HIS A 134 10.50 -2.43 9.53
C HIS A 134 9.03 -2.10 9.31
N ILE A 135 8.68 -1.59 8.13
CA ILE A 135 7.35 -1.11 7.80
C ILE A 135 6.89 -1.78 6.52
N GLU A 136 5.66 -2.28 6.54
CA GLU A 136 4.95 -2.83 5.40
C GLU A 136 3.61 -2.08 5.28
N LEU A 137 3.30 -1.61 4.10
CA LEU A 137 2.02 -1.01 3.76
C LEU A 137 1.42 -1.80 2.60
N GLU A 138 0.31 -2.47 2.86
CA GLU A 138 -0.42 -3.27 1.89
C GLU A 138 -1.57 -2.45 1.29
N ILE A 139 -1.71 -2.54 -0.03
CA ILE A 139 -2.75 -1.84 -0.78
C ILE A 139 -3.50 -2.87 -1.64
N GLY A 140 -4.79 -3.05 -1.33
CA GLY A 140 -5.71 -3.90 -2.09
C GLY A 140 -6.38 -3.20 -3.28
N ASP A 141 -7.46 -3.79 -3.77
CA ASP A 141 -8.27 -3.30 -4.90
C ASP A 141 -9.15 -2.08 -4.58
N GLY A 142 -9.15 -1.61 -3.33
CA GLY A 142 -9.89 -0.45 -2.86
C GLY A 142 -11.22 -0.76 -2.18
N HIS A 143 -11.55 -2.04 -1.98
CA HIS A 143 -12.67 -2.43 -1.11
C HIS A 143 -12.34 -2.31 0.38
N GLU A 144 -11.07 -2.48 0.72
CA GLU A 144 -10.54 -2.31 2.09
C GLU A 144 -9.57 -1.12 2.14
N PRO A 145 -9.51 -0.40 3.27
CA PRO A 145 -8.51 0.63 3.46
C PRO A 145 -7.10 0.02 3.38
N PRO A 146 -6.09 0.77 2.89
CA PRO A 146 -4.71 0.32 2.95
C PRO A 146 -4.31 0.01 4.39
N TYR A 147 -3.56 -1.07 4.61
CA TYR A 147 -3.24 -1.55 5.95
C TYR A 147 -1.73 -1.47 6.22
N ILE A 148 -1.35 -0.95 7.37
CA ILE A 148 0.05 -0.82 7.78
C ILE A 148 0.39 -1.87 8.85
N TRP A 149 1.60 -2.43 8.75
CA TRP A 149 2.30 -3.08 9.85
C TRP A 149 3.68 -2.45 10.00
N ALA A 150 4.02 -2.01 11.20
CA ALA A 150 5.34 -1.52 11.52
C ALA A 150 5.83 -2.16 12.82
N ARG A 151 7.11 -2.52 12.85
CA ARG A 151 7.76 -3.06 14.05
C ARG A 151 9.15 -2.50 14.25
N ARG A 152 9.54 -2.30 15.50
CA ARG A 152 10.93 -2.05 15.88
C ARG A 152 11.80 -3.26 15.60
N VAL A 153 12.95 -3.03 14.97
CA VAL A 153 13.91 -4.09 14.61
C VAL A 153 14.71 -4.57 15.83
N ASP A 154 14.85 -3.72 16.84
CA ASP A 154 15.69 -3.93 18.02
C ASP A 154 14.98 -4.64 19.18
N ASP A 155 13.68 -4.40 19.39
CA ASP A 155 12.96 -4.96 20.55
C ASP A 155 11.72 -5.79 20.18
N GLU A 156 11.26 -5.82 18.92
CA GLU A 156 10.05 -6.52 18.44
C GLU A 156 8.74 -6.27 19.25
N THR A 157 8.78 -5.43 20.29
CA THR A 157 7.72 -5.13 21.26
C THR A 157 6.81 -4.00 20.78
N ASP A 158 7.38 -2.99 20.14
CA ASP A 158 6.64 -1.90 19.54
C ASP A 158 6.11 -2.34 18.16
N VAL A 159 4.83 -2.67 18.13
CA VAL A 159 4.09 -3.02 16.91
C VAL A 159 2.99 -2.00 16.69
N VAL A 160 3.02 -1.33 15.53
CA VAL A 160 1.91 -0.54 15.01
C VAL A 160 1.24 -1.36 13.92
N SER A 161 -0.07 -1.54 14.01
CA SER A 161 -0.83 -2.23 12.98
C SER A 161 -2.26 -1.72 12.92
N GLY A 162 -2.75 -1.43 11.72
CA GLY A 162 -4.10 -0.93 11.53
C GLY A 162 -4.29 -0.31 10.16
N ASP A 163 -5.43 0.36 10.00
CA ASP A 163 -5.75 1.07 8.77
C ASP A 163 -4.80 2.28 8.62
N LEU A 164 -4.38 2.56 7.39
CA LEU A 164 -3.49 3.66 7.07
C LEU A 164 -4.07 5.01 7.52
N ASP A 165 -5.39 5.18 7.46
CA ASP A 165 -6.04 6.42 7.87
C ASP A 165 -5.82 6.74 9.36
N GLU A 166 -5.71 5.73 10.22
CA GLU A 166 -5.47 5.88 11.65
C GLU A 166 -3.98 6.12 11.97
N HIS A 167 -3.09 5.66 11.09
CA HIS A 167 -1.64 5.63 11.31
C HIS A 167 -0.84 6.45 10.30
N GLU A 168 -1.48 7.28 9.47
CA GLU A 168 -0.81 8.07 8.44
C GLU A 168 0.21 9.04 9.05
N GLY A 169 -0.13 9.70 10.15
CA GLY A 169 0.78 10.60 10.86
C GLY A 169 2.05 9.88 11.32
N PHE A 170 1.88 8.72 11.95
CA PHE A 170 3.02 7.86 12.33
C PHE A 170 3.88 7.49 11.12
N LEU A 171 3.27 7.05 10.02
CA LEU A 171 4.00 6.67 8.82
C LEU A 171 4.78 7.85 8.24
N LYS A 172 4.15 9.02 8.09
CA LYS A 172 4.80 10.23 7.58
C LYS A 172 5.97 10.66 8.47
N ASP A 173 5.79 10.62 9.79
CA ASP A 173 6.83 10.97 10.76
C ASP A 173 8.04 10.04 10.62
N VAL A 174 7.83 8.71 10.60
CA VAL A 174 8.93 7.74 10.47
C VAL A 174 9.61 7.82 9.09
N LEU A 175 8.86 8.11 8.04
CA LEU A 175 9.42 8.30 6.70
C LEU A 175 10.09 9.68 6.52
N GLY A 176 9.92 10.60 7.47
CA GLY A 176 10.34 11.99 7.35
C GLY A 176 9.69 12.69 6.16
N ALA A 177 8.46 12.28 5.80
CA ALA A 177 7.72 12.85 4.69
C ALA A 177 7.07 14.16 5.14
N THR A 178 7.39 15.25 4.44
CA THR A 178 6.75 16.55 4.61
C THR A 178 5.78 16.79 3.46
N ASP A 179 4.61 17.36 3.77
CA ASP A 179 3.64 17.79 2.78
C ASP A 179 4.19 18.89 1.85
#